data_AF-A0A0L7LHA7-F1
#
_entry.id   AF-A0A0L7LHA7-F1
#
_cell.length_a   1.000
_cell.length_b   1.000
_cell.length_c   1.000
_cell.angle_alpha   90.00
_cell.angle_beta   90.00
_cell.angle_gamma   90.00
#
_symmetry.space_group_name_H-M   'P 1'
#
loop_
_entity.id
_entity.type
_entity.pdbx_description
1 polymer ?
#
loop_
_entity_poly.entity_id
_entity_poly.type
_entity_poly.pdbx_seq_one_letter_code
_entity_poly.pdbx_strand_id
1 'polypeptide(L)'
;MRDQPESGLDRAVWWTEHVLRHAGGRHLRAPAANMSWREYLDLDLFLLLGSAVVRSQAQPLKQSDEERRPVEDIKDLGGLVVVREHVVSR
;
A
#
# COMPACT_ATOMS: atom_id res chain seq x y z
N MET A 1 -45.28 24.19 -27.51
CA MET A 1 -44.29 23.65 -26.56
C MET A 1 -44.84 22.39 -25.89
N ARG A 2 -44.78 21.29 -26.64
CA ARG A 2 -44.72 19.91 -26.16
C ARG A 2 -44.24 19.13 -27.37
N ASP A 3 -42.95 19.25 -27.64
CA ASP A 3 -42.39 18.95 -28.97
C ASP A 3 -42.01 17.47 -29.12
N GLN A 4 -42.49 16.62 -28.20
CA GLN A 4 -42.31 15.16 -28.25
C GLN A 4 -43.67 14.50 -27.97
N PRO A 5 -44.38 14.04 -29.01
CA PRO A 5 -45.68 13.36 -28.89
C PRO A 5 -45.56 11.92 -28.36
N GLU A 6 -44.34 11.38 -28.33
CA GLU A 6 -44.07 9.99 -27.97
C GLU A 6 -44.11 9.75 -26.46
N SER A 7 -44.61 8.57 -26.06
CA SER A 7 -44.56 8.15 -24.67
C SER A 7 -43.11 7.96 -24.22
N GLY A 8 -42.80 8.24 -22.95
CA GLY A 8 -41.44 8.05 -22.42
C GLY A 8 -40.94 6.60 -22.55
N LEU A 9 -41.87 5.64 -22.58
CA LEU A 9 -41.60 4.22 -22.76
C LEU A 9 -41.18 3.91 -24.21
N ASP A 10 -41.93 4.41 -25.20
CA ASP A 10 -41.58 4.20 -26.62
C ASP A 10 -40.22 4.80 -26.96
N ARG A 11 -39.91 5.96 -26.37
CA ARG A 11 -38.59 6.57 -26.50
C ARG A 11 -37.48 5.73 -25.87
N ALA A 12 -37.72 5.12 -24.71
CA ALA A 12 -36.73 4.23 -24.06
C ALA A 12 -36.51 2.95 -24.86
N VAL A 13 -37.57 2.37 -25.41
CA VAL A 13 -37.50 1.21 -26.32
C VAL A 13 -36.71 1.57 -27.57
N TRP A 14 -37.03 2.71 -28.19
CA TRP A 14 -36.34 3.20 -29.38
C TRP A 14 -34.84 3.43 -29.12
N TRP A 15 -34.47 4.07 -28.01
CA TRP A 15 -33.06 4.26 -27.64
C TRP A 15 -32.34 2.94 -27.39
N THR A 16 -32.99 1.98 -26.73
CA THR A 16 -32.42 0.66 -26.48
C THR A 16 -32.17 -0.09 -27.79
N GLU A 17 -33.13 -0.08 -28.71
CA GLU A 17 -33.00 -0.67 -30.04
C GLU A 17 -31.95 0.06 -30.91
N HIS A 18 -31.85 1.38 -30.78
CA HIS A 18 -30.86 2.19 -31.48
C HIS A 18 -29.45 1.90 -30.99
N VAL A 19 -29.24 1.83 -29.66
CA VAL A 19 -27.97 1.47 -29.02
C VAL A 19 -27.56 0.04 -29.38
N LEU A 20 -28.49 -0.91 -29.37
CA LEU A 20 -28.19 -2.30 -29.76
C LEU A 20 -27.82 -2.43 -31.25
N ARG A 21 -28.47 -1.67 -32.14
CA ARG A 21 -28.19 -1.71 -33.59
C ARG A 21 -26.95 -0.93 -34.02
N HIS A 22 -26.61 0.17 -33.34
CA HIS A 22 -25.56 1.09 -33.80
C HIS A 22 -24.41 1.30 -32.82
N ALA A 23 -24.66 1.22 -31.51
CA ALA A 23 -23.63 1.38 -30.47
C ALA A 23 -23.02 0.02 -30.08
N GLY A 24 -22.80 -0.85 -31.07
CA GLY A 24 -22.26 -2.20 -30.94
C GLY A 24 -20.95 -2.26 -30.16
N GLY A 25 -21.04 -2.47 -28.85
CA GLY A 25 -20.20 -3.35 -28.04
C GLY A 25 -18.70 -3.08 -27.97
N ARG A 26 -18.16 -2.00 -28.55
CA ARG A 26 -16.72 -1.69 -28.46
C ARG A 26 -16.40 -0.69 -27.35
N HIS A 27 -17.31 0.25 -27.09
CA HIS A 27 -17.20 1.21 -25.98
C HIS A 27 -17.94 0.75 -24.71
N LEU A 28 -18.84 -0.24 -24.83
CA LEU A 28 -19.54 -0.88 -23.71
C LEU A 28 -18.82 -2.13 -23.19
N ARG A 29 -17.72 -2.54 -23.83
CA ARG A 29 -16.84 -3.58 -23.27
C ARG A 29 -16.09 -2.97 -22.11
N ALA A 30 -16.28 -3.53 -20.91
CA ALA A 30 -15.40 -3.23 -19.80
C ALA A 30 -13.94 -3.43 -20.25
N PRO A 31 -13.00 -2.55 -19.89
CA PRO A 31 -11.58 -2.73 -20.20
C PRO A 31 -11.05 -4.12 -19.77
N ALA A 32 -11.65 -4.66 -18.72
CA ALA A 32 -11.43 -6.01 -18.21
C ALA A 32 -11.72 -7.14 -19.23
N ALA A 33 -12.58 -6.91 -20.22
CA ALA A 33 -12.94 -7.93 -21.22
C ALA A 33 -11.82 -8.18 -22.26
N ASN A 34 -10.83 -7.29 -22.35
CA ASN A 34 -9.68 -7.43 -23.25
C ASN A 34 -8.35 -7.58 -22.48
N MET A 35 -8.41 -7.73 -21.16
CA MET A 35 -7.23 -7.91 -20.32
C MET A 35 -6.84 -9.39 -20.24
N SER A 36 -5.55 -9.65 -20.20
CA SER A 36 -5.03 -10.98 -19.90
C SER A 36 -5.42 -11.37 -18.46
N TRP A 37 -5.53 -12.67 -18.18
CA TRP A 37 -5.87 -13.16 -16.84
C TRP A 37 -4.92 -12.63 -15.74
N ARG A 38 -3.67 -12.29 -16.11
CA ARG A 38 -2.66 -11.74 -15.21
C ARG A 38 -2.96 -10.29 -14.83
N GLU A 39 -3.37 -9.47 -15.79
CA GLU A 39 -3.78 -8.07 -15.55
C GLU A 39 -5.10 -8.01 -14.80
N TYR A 40 -6.04 -8.90 -15.13
CA TYR A 40 -7.32 -8.98 -14.43
C TYR A 40 -7.18 -9.37 -12.95
N LEU A 41 -6.24 -10.27 -12.64
CA LEU A 41 -5.98 -10.73 -11.26
C LEU A 41 -4.93 -9.90 -10.52
N ASP A 42 -4.30 -8.92 -11.16
CA ASP A 42 -3.27 -8.06 -10.58
C ASP A 42 -2.27 -8.83 -9.68
N LEU A 43 -1.60 -9.82 -10.29
CA LEU A 43 -0.73 -10.74 -9.55
C LEU A 43 0.41 -10.03 -8.81
N ASP A 44 0.86 -8.88 -9.31
CA ASP A 44 1.89 -8.06 -8.65
C ASP A 44 1.40 -7.52 -7.30
N LEU A 45 0.12 -7.15 -7.19
CA LEU A 45 -0.49 -6.76 -5.91
C LEU A 45 -0.51 -7.92 -4.91
N PHE A 46 -0.84 -9.14 -5.36
CA PHE A 46 -0.82 -10.33 -4.49
C PHE A 46 0.60 -10.69 -4.04
N LEU A 47 1.60 -10.56 -4.92
CA LEU A 47 3.00 -10.77 -4.58
C LEU A 47 3.51 -9.70 -3.60
N LEU A 48 3.14 -8.44 -3.80
CA LEU A 48 3.48 -7.35 -2.89
C LEU A 48 2.86 -7.58 -1.52
N LEU A 49 1.56 -7.85 -1.45
CA LEU A 49 0.84 -8.13 -0.20
C LEU A 49 1.39 -9.37 0.49
N GLY A 50 1.59 -10.46 -0.24
CA GLY A 50 2.19 -11.69 0.29
C GLY A 50 3.59 -11.45 0.84
N SER A 51 4.45 -10.72 0.12
CA SER A 51 5.80 -10.37 0.58
C SER A 51 5.79 -9.47 1.81
N ALA A 52 4.84 -8.53 1.90
CA ALA A 52 4.68 -7.65 3.05
C ALA A 52 4.22 -8.43 4.28
N VAL A 53 3.27 -9.35 4.11
CA VAL A 53 2.81 -10.25 5.19
C VAL A 53 3.96 -11.15 5.64
N VAL A 54 4.67 -11.79 4.72
CA VAL A 54 5.83 -12.65 5.05
C VAL A 54 6.90 -11.83 5.78
N ARG A 55 7.19 -10.61 5.32
CA ARG A 55 8.15 -9.71 5.97
C ARG A 55 7.69 -9.26 7.35
N SER A 56 6.39 -8.99 7.52
CA SER A 56 5.78 -8.66 8.81
C SER A 56 5.92 -9.80 9.81
N GLN A 57 5.76 -11.04 9.37
CA GLN A 57 5.95 -12.23 10.21
C GLN A 57 7.44 -12.50 10.50
N ALA A 58 8.32 -12.11 9.59
CA ALA A 58 9.77 -12.29 9.68
C ALA A 58 10.51 -11.12 10.36
N GLN A 59 9.80 -10.22 11.05
CA GLN A 59 10.40 -9.16 11.86
C GLN A 59 10.37 -9.44 13.37
N PRO A 60 10.81 -10.62 13.88
CA PRO A 60 11.15 -10.72 15.29
C PRO A 60 12.54 -10.12 15.52
N LEU A 61 12.60 -9.08 16.35
CA LEU A 61 13.79 -8.65 17.10
C LEU A 61 15.00 -8.13 16.31
N LYS A 62 14.82 -7.16 15.41
CA LYS A 62 15.95 -6.30 14.95
C LYS A 62 16.03 -4.95 15.67
N GLN A 63 15.38 -4.83 16.82
CA GLN A 63 15.30 -3.59 17.62
C GLN A 63 16.00 -3.68 18.99
N SER A 64 16.67 -4.80 19.31
CA SER A 64 17.33 -5.02 20.61
C SER A 64 18.84 -4.82 20.63
N ASP A 65 19.49 -4.59 19.49
CA ASP A 65 20.96 -4.60 19.41
C ASP A 65 21.60 -3.20 19.30
N GLU A 66 20.86 -2.14 18.94
CA GLU A 66 21.40 -0.77 18.88
C GLU A 66 21.27 -0.01 20.22
N GLU A 67 20.32 -0.39 21.08
CA GLU A 67 20.17 0.13 22.46
C GLU A 67 21.09 -0.63 23.46
N ARG A 68 22.04 -1.42 22.95
CA ARG A 68 23.01 -2.17 23.74
C ARG A 68 24.42 -1.59 23.61
N ARG A 69 24.53 -0.27 23.43
CA ARG A 69 25.81 0.43 23.59
C ARG A 69 26.31 0.17 25.02
N PRO A 70 27.49 -0.43 25.19
CA PRO A 70 27.96 -0.84 26.50
C PRO A 70 28.22 0.39 27.37
N VAL A 71 27.56 0.45 28.53
CA VAL A 71 27.84 1.36 29.67
C VAL A 71 29.22 1.11 30.31
N GLU A 72 30.14 0.51 29.57
CA GLU A 72 31.50 0.17 30.01
C GLU A 72 32.38 1.42 30.14
N ASP A 73 32.06 2.50 29.41
CA ASP A 73 32.74 3.80 29.52
C ASP A 73 32.57 4.47 30.92
N ILE A 74 31.56 4.09 31.70
CA ILE A 74 31.28 4.70 33.01
C ILE A 74 32.15 4.10 34.11
N LYS A 75 32.61 2.85 33.96
CA LYS A 75 33.46 2.19 34.96
C LYS A 75 34.90 2.72 34.95
N ASP A 76 35.40 3.13 33.79
CA ASP A 76 36.75 3.70 33.65
C ASP A 76 36.86 5.12 34.25
N LEU A 77 35.75 5.84 34.36
CA LEU A 77 35.68 7.14 35.04
C LEU A 77 35.80 7.03 36.57
N GLY A 78 35.43 5.89 37.17
CA GLY A 78 35.53 5.67 38.61
C GLY A 78 36.98 5.70 39.13
N GLY A 79 37.94 5.22 38.33
CA GLY A 79 39.36 5.27 38.65
C GLY A 79 39.95 6.67 38.52
N LEU A 80 39.51 7.44 37.52
CA LEU A 80 39.96 8.81 37.28
C LEU A 80 39.45 9.80 38.33
N VAL A 81 38.22 9.61 38.85
CA VAL A 81 37.67 10.44 39.93
C VAL A 81 38.44 10.23 41.24
N VAL A 82 38.78 8.98 41.60
CA VAL A 82 39.54 8.68 42.82
C VAL A 82 40.98 9.20 42.76
N VAL A 83 41.63 9.13 41.60
CA VAL A 83 43.00 9.64 41.43
C VAL A 83 43.05 11.17 41.51
N ARG A 84 42.01 11.87 41.05
CA ARG A 84 41.97 13.34 41.08
C ARG A 84 41.87 13.91 42.49
N GLU A 85 41.17 13.24 43.42
CA GLU A 85 41.05 13.72 44.81
C GLU A 85 42.36 13.59 45.61
N HIS A 86 43.18 12.58 45.31
CA HIS A 86 44.43 12.35 46.03
C HIS A 86 45.57 13.32 45.66
N VAL A 87 45.48 14.00 44.52
CA VAL A 87 46.54 14.93 44.03
C VAL A 87 46.32 16.37 44.51
N VAL A 88 45.11 16.72 44.98
CA VAL A 88 44.78 18.08 45.45
C VAL A 88 45.04 18.28 46.95
N SER A 89 45.45 17.24 47.67
CA SER A 89 45.65 17.26 49.14
C SER A 89 47.12 17.06 49.56
N ARG A 90 48.08 17.65 48.83
CA ARG A 90 49.47 17.84 49.27
C ARG A 90 50.00 19.22 48.91
#